data_AF-A0A7C1VK29-F1
#
_entry.id   AF-A0A7C1VK29-F1
#
_cell.length_a   1.000
_cell.length_b   1.000
_cell.length_c   1.000
_cell.angle_alpha   90.00
_cell.angle_beta   90.00
_cell.angle_gamma   90.00
#
_symmetry.space_group_name_H-M   'P 1'
#
loop_
_entity.id
_entity.type
_entity.pdbx_description
1 polymer ?
#
loop_
_entity_poly.entity_id
_entity_poly.type
_entity_poly.pdbx_seq_one_letter_code
_entity_poly.pdbx_strand_id
1 'polypeptide(L)'
;MKRYIYLLVLFLLSFSSHGAAIAETGFRLSIVTNDFVLPSKLTKLKNWAAAHQITLTGVYVEKIKEQPDWLNRDLVIVDTPRGGDRARVMAAIKSELDETRVPWVAVGGGPPLSGNLPAVVMRQLLAYYSAGGETNFNNMFAYIIAWQQQKPLDNIAKPLAMPEAGIYHFDADGIFESWQDYLLWGQSRWATDAPVLAIAMSSSFISNSQTQFYDELMKKIEQAGGIPLVFWFDRLKPSGIQDVIAAAKPVMLVNTTHMIAGDIRQAEFRQLDIPVVIGLTSRDYDIASWRQAEKGIPAHTTAAMVTIPESWGLSDPLVLAALEEGEPKAIPEQLDLLVGRFMAMAKLKQQPVAQTRLALMFWNSPSGEKNLSAS
;
A
#
# COMPACT_ATOMS: atom_id res chain seq x y z
N MET A 1 -55.19 -28.17 -66.15
CA MET A 1 -55.10 -29.11 -65.01
C MET A 1 -53.72 -28.99 -64.39
N LYS A 2 -53.65 -28.97 -63.05
CA LYS A 2 -52.46 -28.83 -62.17
C LYS A 2 -52.02 -27.39 -61.86
N ARG A 3 -52.67 -26.86 -60.80
CA ARG A 3 -52.20 -25.77 -59.94
C ARG A 3 -51.03 -26.29 -59.08
N TYR A 4 -49.93 -25.56 -59.01
CA TYR A 4 -48.88 -25.77 -58.00
C TYR A 4 -48.97 -24.64 -56.96
N ILE A 5 -49.24 -25.04 -55.72
CA ILE A 5 -49.24 -24.21 -54.51
C ILE A 5 -47.81 -24.19 -53.99
N TYR A 6 -47.19 -23.01 -53.89
CA TYR A 6 -45.96 -22.82 -53.12
C TYR A 6 -46.34 -22.54 -51.66
N LEU A 7 -46.05 -23.50 -50.79
CA LEU A 7 -46.18 -23.39 -49.35
C LEU A 7 -44.78 -23.11 -48.80
N LEU A 8 -44.54 -21.85 -48.39
CA LEU A 8 -43.29 -21.42 -47.78
C LEU A 8 -43.33 -21.80 -46.28
N VAL A 9 -42.64 -22.87 -45.90
CA VAL A 9 -42.45 -23.25 -44.49
C VAL A 9 -41.22 -22.53 -43.96
N LEU A 10 -41.43 -21.54 -43.09
CA LEU A 10 -40.38 -20.90 -42.29
C LEU A 10 -39.98 -21.85 -41.15
N PHE A 11 -38.81 -22.47 -41.27
CA PHE A 11 -38.17 -23.22 -40.20
C PHE A 11 -37.42 -22.23 -39.30
N LEU A 12 -37.99 -21.88 -38.14
CA LEU A 12 -37.29 -21.18 -37.07
C LEU A 12 -36.44 -22.19 -36.31
N LEU A 13 -35.15 -22.26 -36.65
CA LEU A 13 -34.14 -22.95 -35.83
C LEU A 13 -33.80 -22.07 -34.63
N SER A 14 -34.35 -22.43 -33.48
CA SER A 14 -33.93 -21.93 -32.17
C SER A 14 -32.51 -22.45 -31.89
N PHE A 15 -31.49 -21.62 -32.12
CA PHE A 15 -30.15 -21.87 -31.60
C PHE A 15 -30.17 -21.63 -30.09
N SER A 16 -30.42 -22.69 -29.32
CA SER A 16 -30.05 -22.74 -27.91
C SER A 16 -28.53 -22.80 -27.82
N SER A 17 -27.88 -21.64 -27.71
CA SER A 17 -26.48 -21.58 -27.31
C SER A 17 -26.36 -22.03 -25.85
N HIS A 18 -26.29 -23.35 -25.65
CA HIS A 18 -25.60 -23.90 -24.48
C HIS A 18 -24.14 -23.49 -24.63
N GLY A 19 -23.80 -22.32 -24.06
CA GLY A 19 -22.42 -21.98 -23.77
C GLY A 19 -21.90 -23.03 -22.81
N ALA A 20 -21.28 -24.08 -23.35
CA ALA A 20 -20.39 -24.92 -22.58
C ALA A 20 -19.34 -23.97 -22.00
N ALA A 21 -19.35 -23.80 -20.68
CA ALA A 21 -18.27 -23.15 -19.99
C ALA A 21 -16.98 -23.84 -20.44
N ILE A 22 -16.11 -23.09 -21.13
CA ILE A 22 -14.77 -23.56 -21.42
C ILE A 22 -14.17 -23.87 -20.06
N ALA A 23 -13.96 -25.15 -19.77
CA ALA A 23 -13.26 -25.56 -18.57
C ALA A 23 -11.89 -24.90 -18.61
N GLU A 24 -11.65 -23.92 -17.73
CA GLU A 24 -10.34 -23.34 -17.56
C GLU A 24 -9.38 -24.47 -17.18
N THR A 25 -8.47 -24.83 -18.09
CA THR A 25 -7.55 -25.96 -17.94
C THR A 25 -6.34 -25.64 -17.03
N GLY A 26 -6.45 -24.60 -16.19
CA GLY A 26 -5.39 -24.11 -15.30
C GLY A 26 -5.71 -24.32 -13.82
N PHE A 27 -4.70 -24.15 -12.97
CA PHE A 27 -4.88 -24.21 -11.52
C PHE A 27 -5.70 -23.00 -11.04
N ARG A 28 -6.77 -23.22 -10.27
CA ARG A 28 -7.68 -22.16 -9.83
C ARG A 28 -7.37 -21.76 -8.39
N LEU A 29 -7.02 -20.49 -8.19
CA LEU A 29 -6.69 -19.90 -6.89
C LEU A 29 -7.70 -18.83 -6.51
N SER A 30 -8.25 -18.90 -5.30
CA SER A 30 -9.01 -17.79 -4.71
C SER A 30 -8.17 -17.05 -3.67
N ILE A 31 -8.21 -15.72 -3.70
CA ILE A 31 -7.74 -14.87 -2.61
C ILE A 31 -8.94 -14.16 -2.00
N VAL A 32 -9.27 -14.50 -0.76
CA VAL A 32 -10.39 -13.93 0.00
C VAL A 32 -9.87 -12.88 0.97
N THR A 33 -10.40 -11.67 0.91
CA THR A 33 -9.95 -10.51 1.70
C THR A 33 -11.13 -9.59 2.05
N ASN A 34 -10.88 -8.49 2.77
CA ASN A 34 -11.80 -7.38 2.96
C ASN A 34 -11.32 -6.10 2.25
N ASP A 35 -12.12 -5.03 2.35
CA ASP A 35 -11.91 -3.69 1.79
C ASP A 35 -10.64 -2.95 2.27
N PHE A 36 -9.92 -3.49 3.26
CA PHE A 36 -8.65 -2.93 3.68
C PHE A 36 -7.54 -3.16 2.65
N VAL A 37 -7.55 -4.32 1.99
CA VAL A 37 -6.62 -4.66 0.91
C VAL A 37 -7.08 -3.96 -0.35
N LEU A 38 -6.18 -3.18 -0.95
CA LEU A 38 -6.51 -2.39 -2.13
C LEU A 38 -6.70 -3.28 -3.37
N PRO A 39 -7.65 -2.95 -4.27
CA PRO A 39 -7.93 -3.72 -5.49
C PRO A 39 -6.70 -3.97 -6.35
N SER A 40 -5.78 -3.03 -6.41
CA SER A 40 -4.61 -3.14 -7.26
C SER A 40 -3.66 -4.27 -6.90
N LYS A 41 -3.57 -4.65 -5.62
CA LYS A 41 -2.82 -5.83 -5.18
C LYS A 41 -3.38 -7.08 -5.85
N LEU A 42 -4.71 -7.25 -5.83
CA LEU A 42 -5.37 -8.40 -6.44
C LEU A 42 -5.19 -8.39 -7.98
N THR A 43 -5.24 -7.23 -8.63
CA THR A 43 -4.97 -7.10 -10.07
C THR A 43 -3.55 -7.53 -10.41
N LYS A 44 -2.54 -7.10 -9.66
CA LYS A 44 -1.14 -7.53 -9.88
C LYS A 44 -0.95 -9.02 -9.65
N LEU A 45 -1.51 -9.54 -8.55
CA LEU A 45 -1.47 -10.97 -8.27
C LEU A 45 -2.12 -11.79 -9.39
N LYS A 46 -3.24 -11.34 -9.96
CA LYS A 46 -3.88 -11.98 -11.12
C LYS A 46 -2.95 -11.99 -12.33
N ASN A 47 -2.32 -10.86 -12.64
CA ASN A 47 -1.42 -10.75 -13.79
C ASN A 47 -0.20 -11.67 -13.66
N TRP A 48 0.43 -11.69 -12.48
CA TRP A 48 1.56 -12.59 -12.23
C TRP A 48 1.12 -14.06 -12.21
N ALA A 49 -0.01 -14.39 -11.59
CA ALA A 49 -0.55 -15.76 -11.56
C ALA A 49 -0.81 -16.31 -12.98
N ALA A 50 -1.31 -15.47 -13.89
CA ALA A 50 -1.60 -15.87 -15.26
C ALA A 50 -0.36 -16.38 -16.02
N ALA A 51 0.83 -15.80 -15.75
CA ALA A 51 2.10 -16.27 -16.33
C ALA A 51 2.46 -17.71 -15.90
N HIS A 52 1.88 -18.20 -14.79
CA HIS A 52 2.05 -19.56 -14.28
C HIS A 52 0.85 -20.47 -14.58
N GLN A 53 -0.05 -20.06 -15.49
CA GLN A 53 -1.29 -20.78 -15.82
C GLN A 53 -2.20 -20.97 -14.60
N ILE A 54 -2.17 -20.02 -13.67
CA ILE A 54 -3.07 -19.97 -12.52
C ILE A 54 -4.19 -18.97 -12.81
N THR A 55 -5.45 -19.42 -12.79
CA THR A 55 -6.60 -18.52 -12.77
C THR A 55 -6.82 -18.02 -11.34
N LEU A 56 -6.42 -16.79 -11.06
CA LEU A 56 -6.63 -16.16 -9.77
C LEU A 56 -7.95 -15.37 -9.73
N THR A 57 -8.78 -15.64 -8.73
CA THR A 57 -9.97 -14.84 -8.40
C THR A 57 -9.76 -14.12 -7.08
N GLY A 58 -9.97 -12.80 -7.08
CA GLY A 58 -9.91 -11.98 -5.88
C GLY A 58 -11.32 -11.73 -5.37
N VAL A 59 -11.59 -12.05 -4.10
CA VAL A 59 -12.92 -12.06 -3.49
C VAL A 59 -12.91 -11.17 -2.26
N TYR A 60 -13.79 -10.17 -2.25
CA TYR A 60 -14.03 -9.34 -1.08
C TYR A 60 -15.18 -9.92 -0.27
N VAL A 61 -15.01 -10.10 1.04
CA VAL A 61 -16.05 -10.66 1.91
C VAL A 61 -17.32 -9.81 1.92
N GLU A 62 -17.19 -8.50 1.69
CA GLU A 62 -18.31 -7.58 1.53
C GLU A 62 -19.20 -7.93 0.33
N LYS A 63 -18.65 -8.59 -0.70
CA LYS A 63 -19.32 -8.99 -1.95
C LYS A 63 -19.38 -10.50 -2.13
N ILE A 64 -19.16 -11.28 -1.07
CA ILE A 64 -19.02 -12.75 -1.19
C ILE A 64 -20.29 -13.43 -1.71
N LYS A 65 -21.46 -12.87 -1.38
CA LYS A 65 -22.76 -13.38 -1.87
C LYS A 65 -22.90 -13.26 -3.39
N GLU A 66 -22.19 -12.33 -4.01
CA GLU A 66 -22.15 -12.14 -5.47
C GLU A 66 -21.16 -13.10 -6.14
N GLN A 67 -20.32 -13.79 -5.35
CA GLN A 67 -19.24 -14.66 -5.83
C GLN A 67 -19.31 -16.05 -5.15
N PRO A 68 -20.42 -16.80 -5.28
CA PRO A 68 -20.62 -18.07 -4.58
C PRO A 68 -19.56 -19.14 -4.91
N ASP A 69 -18.93 -19.05 -6.08
CA ASP A 69 -17.90 -19.99 -6.54
C ASP A 69 -16.49 -19.73 -5.96
N TRP A 70 -16.36 -18.84 -4.97
CA TRP A 70 -15.06 -18.53 -4.35
C TRP A 70 -14.36 -19.77 -3.78
N LEU A 71 -15.13 -20.75 -3.29
CA LEU A 71 -14.63 -21.99 -2.69
C LEU A 71 -14.48 -23.14 -3.71
N ASN A 72 -15.12 -23.07 -4.88
CA ASN A 72 -14.97 -24.08 -5.94
C ASN A 72 -13.65 -23.87 -6.72
N ARG A 73 -12.54 -24.07 -6.03
CA ARG A 73 -11.17 -23.78 -6.47
C ARG A 73 -10.20 -24.84 -5.95
N ASP A 74 -8.96 -24.80 -6.44
CA ASP A 74 -7.96 -25.80 -6.08
C ASP A 74 -7.14 -25.40 -4.85
N LEU A 75 -7.09 -24.10 -4.53
CA LEU A 75 -6.52 -23.53 -3.30
C LEU A 75 -7.22 -22.21 -2.95
N VAL A 76 -7.39 -21.96 -1.65
CA VAL A 76 -7.85 -20.66 -1.13
C VAL A 76 -6.78 -20.04 -0.23
N ILE A 77 -6.44 -18.77 -0.49
CA ILE A 77 -5.64 -17.94 0.42
C ILE A 77 -6.57 -16.91 1.04
N VAL A 78 -6.58 -16.82 2.37
CA VAL A 78 -7.33 -15.82 3.12
C VAL A 78 -6.38 -14.70 3.52
N ASP A 79 -6.41 -13.58 2.80
CA ASP A 79 -5.52 -12.43 2.99
C ASP A 79 -6.07 -11.47 4.04
N THR A 80 -5.44 -11.46 5.22
CA THR A 80 -5.92 -10.72 6.40
C THR A 80 -4.78 -9.96 7.08
N PRO A 81 -4.41 -8.77 6.59
CA PRO A 81 -3.20 -8.07 7.04
C PRO A 81 -3.17 -7.77 8.55
N ARG A 82 -4.32 -7.43 9.16
CA ARG A 82 -4.44 -7.09 10.59
C ARG A 82 -5.36 -8.04 11.32
N GLY A 83 -5.25 -8.10 12.65
CA GLY A 83 -6.12 -8.95 13.48
C GLY A 83 -7.61 -8.63 13.33
N GLY A 84 -7.97 -7.34 13.22
CA GLY A 84 -9.35 -6.93 12.96
C GLY A 84 -9.86 -7.39 11.58
N ASP A 85 -9.00 -7.34 10.55
CA ASP A 85 -9.35 -7.84 9.21
C ASP A 85 -9.58 -9.35 9.26
N ARG A 86 -8.71 -10.08 9.97
CA ARG A 86 -8.85 -11.53 10.16
C ARG A 86 -10.14 -11.90 10.85
N ALA A 87 -10.49 -11.22 11.94
CA ALA A 87 -11.74 -11.46 12.64
C ALA A 87 -12.95 -11.25 11.70
N ARG A 88 -12.96 -10.17 10.93
CA ARG A 88 -14.05 -9.86 9.99
C ARG A 88 -14.16 -10.90 8.87
N VAL A 89 -13.05 -11.21 8.21
CA VAL A 89 -13.04 -12.16 7.09
C VAL A 89 -13.43 -13.57 7.57
N MET A 90 -12.84 -14.04 8.66
CA MET A 90 -13.17 -15.36 9.20
C MET A 90 -14.62 -15.44 9.69
N ALA A 91 -15.17 -14.39 10.30
CA ALA A 91 -16.59 -14.38 10.68
C ALA A 91 -17.53 -14.59 9.48
N ALA A 92 -17.12 -14.17 8.27
CA ALA A 92 -17.92 -14.31 7.06
C ALA A 92 -17.81 -15.68 6.38
N ILE A 93 -16.69 -16.40 6.53
CA ILE A 93 -16.37 -17.59 5.71
C ILE A 93 -16.03 -18.84 6.50
N LYS A 94 -15.98 -18.77 7.84
CA LYS A 94 -15.49 -19.88 8.67
C LYS A 94 -16.34 -21.14 8.52
N SER A 95 -17.66 -21.02 8.44
CA SER A 95 -18.56 -22.19 8.34
C SER A 95 -18.23 -23.01 7.09
N GLU A 96 -18.04 -22.33 5.96
CA GLU A 96 -17.70 -22.93 4.68
C GLU A 96 -16.29 -23.52 4.69
N LEU A 97 -15.33 -22.87 5.37
CA LEU A 97 -13.97 -23.39 5.54
C LEU A 97 -13.88 -24.60 6.48
N ASP A 98 -14.78 -24.72 7.47
CA ASP A 98 -14.82 -25.86 8.39
C ASP A 98 -15.35 -27.13 7.68
N GLU A 99 -16.25 -26.97 6.71
CA GLU A 99 -16.89 -28.08 5.98
C GLU A 99 -16.15 -28.48 4.69
N THR A 100 -15.25 -27.63 4.20
CA THR A 100 -14.56 -27.86 2.92
C THR A 100 -13.45 -28.89 2.99
N ARG A 101 -13.18 -29.54 1.85
CA ARG A 101 -11.96 -30.31 1.60
C ARG A 101 -10.92 -29.55 0.79
N VAL A 102 -11.27 -28.35 0.32
CA VAL A 102 -10.36 -27.50 -0.45
C VAL A 102 -9.21 -27.07 0.46
N PRO A 103 -7.95 -27.20 0.01
CA PRO A 103 -6.80 -26.67 0.72
C PRO A 103 -6.93 -25.17 0.92
N TRP A 104 -6.67 -24.69 2.13
CA TRP A 104 -6.71 -23.27 2.41
C TRP A 104 -5.69 -22.84 3.46
N VAL A 105 -5.26 -21.59 3.38
CA VAL A 105 -4.35 -20.97 4.36
C VAL A 105 -4.74 -19.51 4.61
N ALA A 106 -4.75 -19.08 5.87
CA ALA A 106 -4.93 -17.70 6.27
C ALA A 106 -3.59 -17.03 6.57
N VAL A 107 -3.32 -15.94 5.86
CA VAL A 107 -2.10 -15.13 5.96
C VAL A 107 -2.40 -13.83 6.72
N GLY A 108 -1.49 -13.47 7.63
CA GLY A 108 -1.58 -12.25 8.43
C GLY A 108 -2.56 -12.32 9.61
N GLY A 109 -2.60 -11.22 10.37
CA GLY A 109 -3.63 -10.97 11.38
C GLY A 109 -3.68 -11.93 12.58
N GLY A 110 -2.68 -12.80 12.77
CA GLY A 110 -2.63 -13.73 13.90
C GLY A 110 -1.74 -14.96 13.61
N PRO A 111 -1.81 -16.00 14.46
CA PRO A 111 -1.03 -17.22 14.29
C PRO A 111 -1.39 -17.96 12.98
N PRO A 112 -0.46 -18.74 12.38
CA PRO A 112 -0.75 -19.57 11.21
C PRO A 112 -2.04 -20.38 11.36
N LEU A 113 -2.91 -20.33 10.36
CA LEU A 113 -4.14 -21.11 10.31
C LEU A 113 -4.36 -21.63 8.90
N SER A 114 -4.73 -22.90 8.78
CA SER A 114 -4.92 -23.59 7.50
C SER A 114 -5.82 -24.80 7.66
N GLY A 115 -6.38 -25.29 6.56
CA GLY A 115 -7.08 -26.56 6.48
C GLY A 115 -6.71 -27.32 5.20
N ASN A 116 -6.74 -28.64 5.26
CA ASN A 116 -6.49 -29.54 4.12
C ASN A 116 -5.17 -29.28 3.35
N LEU A 117 -4.15 -28.74 4.03
CA LEU A 117 -2.88 -28.36 3.43
C LEU A 117 -1.70 -28.95 4.24
N PRO A 118 -0.71 -29.60 3.60
CA PRO A 118 0.47 -30.10 4.32
C PRO A 118 1.24 -28.96 5.01
N ALA A 119 1.71 -29.19 6.24
CA ALA A 119 2.35 -28.16 7.05
C ALA A 119 3.58 -27.51 6.39
N VAL A 120 4.35 -28.26 5.60
CA VAL A 120 5.50 -27.74 4.83
C VAL A 120 5.03 -26.75 3.77
N VAL A 121 3.99 -27.10 3.01
CA VAL A 121 3.39 -26.24 1.98
C VAL A 121 2.79 -25.00 2.62
N MET A 122 2.02 -25.16 3.70
CA MET A 122 1.47 -24.05 4.48
C MET A 122 2.56 -23.05 4.89
N ARG A 123 3.64 -23.51 5.55
CA ARG A 123 4.73 -22.62 6.00
C ARG A 123 5.38 -21.86 4.85
N GLN A 124 5.58 -22.53 3.72
CA GLN A 124 6.20 -21.89 2.56
C GLN A 124 5.28 -20.81 1.95
N LEU A 125 3.98 -21.11 1.80
CA LEU A 125 3.01 -20.12 1.31
C LEU A 125 2.91 -18.91 2.24
N LEU A 126 2.87 -19.14 3.56
CA LEU A 126 2.89 -18.07 4.55
C LEU A 126 4.15 -17.20 4.38
N ALA A 127 5.33 -17.82 4.23
CA ALA A 127 6.59 -17.11 4.11
C ALA A 127 6.68 -16.25 2.83
N TYR A 128 6.29 -16.79 1.66
CA TYR A 128 6.24 -15.98 0.43
C TYR A 128 5.24 -14.84 0.53
N TYR A 129 4.03 -15.12 1.04
CA TYR A 129 2.97 -14.14 1.07
C TYR A 129 3.26 -13.01 2.07
N SER A 130 3.83 -13.33 3.23
CA SER A 130 4.25 -12.35 4.24
C SER A 130 5.45 -11.52 3.78
N ALA A 131 6.38 -12.12 3.04
CA ALA A 131 7.49 -11.38 2.44
C ALA A 131 7.01 -10.43 1.34
N GLY A 132 6.06 -10.89 0.51
CA GLY A 132 5.46 -10.13 -0.58
C GLY A 132 6.47 -9.65 -1.63
N GLY A 133 6.04 -8.82 -2.55
CA GLY A 133 6.82 -8.35 -3.69
C GLY A 133 6.74 -9.33 -4.88
N GLU A 134 6.92 -8.79 -6.08
CA GLU A 134 6.76 -9.51 -7.33
C GLU A 134 7.56 -10.81 -7.40
N THR A 135 8.83 -10.79 -7.01
CA THR A 135 9.71 -11.97 -7.02
C THR A 135 9.17 -13.07 -6.09
N ASN A 136 8.75 -12.74 -4.87
CA ASN A 136 8.23 -13.72 -3.93
C ASN A 136 6.88 -14.27 -4.40
N PHE A 137 6.00 -13.46 -4.98
CA PHE A 137 4.74 -13.94 -5.52
C PHE A 137 4.94 -14.84 -6.75
N ASN A 138 5.87 -14.50 -7.65
CA ASN A 138 6.22 -15.39 -8.77
C ASN A 138 6.79 -16.73 -8.29
N ASN A 139 7.68 -16.70 -7.29
CA ASN A 139 8.20 -17.93 -6.68
C ASN A 139 7.10 -18.73 -5.96
N MET A 140 6.14 -18.04 -5.32
CA MET A 140 4.97 -18.68 -4.70
C MET A 140 4.10 -19.39 -5.73
N PHE A 141 3.82 -18.76 -6.88
CA PHE A 141 3.03 -19.37 -7.94
C PHE A 141 3.74 -20.57 -8.56
N ALA A 142 5.04 -20.46 -8.83
CA ALA A 142 5.86 -21.59 -9.26
C ALA A 142 5.84 -22.74 -8.24
N TYR A 143 5.89 -22.41 -6.94
CA TYR A 143 5.78 -23.38 -5.85
C TYR A 143 4.42 -24.06 -5.79
N ILE A 144 3.32 -23.33 -5.94
CA ILE A 144 1.97 -23.89 -5.99
C ILE A 144 1.83 -24.89 -7.13
N ILE A 145 2.31 -24.54 -8.33
CA ILE A 145 2.24 -25.43 -9.50
C ILE A 145 3.15 -26.65 -9.33
N ALA A 146 4.38 -26.48 -8.84
CA ALA A 146 5.27 -27.61 -8.59
C ALA A 146 4.70 -28.57 -7.54
N TRP A 147 4.09 -28.04 -6.49
CA TRP A 147 3.39 -28.82 -5.47
C TRP A 147 2.21 -29.60 -6.07
N GLN A 148 1.36 -28.94 -6.87
CA GLN A 148 0.22 -29.60 -7.52
C GLN A 148 0.67 -30.71 -8.49
N GLN A 149 1.78 -30.51 -9.20
CA GLN A 149 2.34 -31.48 -10.14
C GLN A 149 3.22 -32.54 -9.45
N GLN A 150 3.34 -32.52 -8.12
CA GLN A 150 4.21 -33.41 -7.34
C GLN A 150 5.68 -33.39 -7.82
N LYS A 151 6.14 -32.22 -8.28
CA LYS A 151 7.52 -31.98 -8.70
C LYS A 151 8.40 -31.62 -7.49
N PRO A 152 9.74 -31.81 -7.60
CA PRO A 152 10.67 -31.36 -6.57
C PRO A 152 10.53 -29.87 -6.28
N LEU A 153 10.44 -29.52 -4.99
CA LEU A 153 10.22 -28.15 -4.53
C LEU A 153 11.53 -27.40 -4.21
N ASP A 154 12.62 -28.13 -4.04
CA ASP A 154 13.92 -27.61 -3.57
C ASP A 154 14.60 -26.66 -4.55
N ASN A 155 14.22 -26.72 -5.83
CA ASN A 155 14.77 -25.88 -6.89
C ASN A 155 14.12 -24.50 -6.96
N ILE A 156 13.07 -24.25 -6.17
CA ILE A 156 12.38 -22.95 -6.17
C ILE A 156 13.05 -22.05 -5.13
N ALA A 157 13.41 -20.83 -5.56
CA ALA A 157 14.09 -19.87 -4.71
C ALA A 157 13.29 -19.56 -3.44
N LYS A 158 13.94 -19.60 -2.28
CA LYS A 158 13.31 -19.33 -0.98
C LYS A 158 12.76 -17.90 -0.90
N PRO A 159 11.77 -17.64 -0.03
CA PRO A 159 11.22 -16.30 0.16
C PRO A 159 12.30 -15.34 0.65
N LEU A 160 12.39 -14.19 -0.01
CA LEU A 160 13.26 -13.10 0.39
C LEU A 160 12.51 -12.25 1.41
N ALA A 161 12.82 -12.43 2.70
CA ALA A 161 12.14 -11.71 3.77
C ALA A 161 12.37 -10.20 3.67
N MET A 162 11.32 -9.42 3.95
CA MET A 162 11.44 -7.97 4.12
C MET A 162 12.11 -7.68 5.47
N PRO A 163 13.20 -6.90 5.53
CA PRO A 163 13.80 -6.52 6.80
C PRO A 163 12.86 -5.61 7.60
N GLU A 164 13.07 -5.56 8.92
CA GLU A 164 12.23 -4.79 9.83
C GLU A 164 12.33 -3.27 9.59
N ALA A 165 13.47 -2.82 9.08
CA ALA A 165 13.72 -1.45 8.67
C ALA A 165 14.47 -1.45 7.33
N GLY A 166 14.29 -0.37 6.56
CA GLY A 166 14.99 -0.22 5.30
C GLY A 166 14.63 1.06 4.57
N ILE A 167 15.39 1.36 3.54
CA ILE A 167 15.26 2.52 2.66
C ILE A 167 14.95 2.01 1.26
N TYR A 168 13.98 2.64 0.62
CA TYR A 168 13.53 2.32 -0.73
C TYR A 168 13.87 3.45 -1.69
N HIS A 169 14.29 3.08 -2.91
CA HIS A 169 14.35 3.97 -4.05
C HIS A 169 13.95 3.24 -5.32
N PHE A 170 13.16 3.88 -6.18
CA PHE A 170 12.54 3.24 -7.35
C PHE A 170 13.52 2.83 -8.46
N ASP A 171 14.65 3.53 -8.56
CA ASP A 171 15.74 3.21 -9.50
C ASP A 171 16.78 2.22 -8.95
N ALA A 172 16.63 1.74 -7.71
CA ALA A 172 17.56 0.77 -7.12
C ALA A 172 17.05 -0.66 -7.36
N ASP A 173 17.98 -1.60 -7.61
CA ASP A 173 17.67 -3.03 -7.80
C ASP A 173 17.17 -3.72 -6.51
N GLY A 174 17.24 -3.03 -5.37
CA GLY A 174 16.87 -3.56 -4.08
C GLY A 174 16.69 -2.45 -3.04
N ILE A 175 16.63 -2.88 -1.79
CA ILE A 175 16.45 -2.01 -0.64
C ILE A 175 17.80 -1.78 0.05
N PHE A 176 17.93 -0.66 0.75
CA PHE A 176 19.12 -0.35 1.54
C PHE A 176 18.82 -0.51 3.03
N GLU A 177 19.70 -1.17 3.77
CA GLU A 177 19.58 -1.31 5.23
C GLU A 177 20.31 -0.18 5.99
N SER A 178 21.11 0.63 5.29
CA SER A 178 21.86 1.73 5.89
C SER A 178 21.83 3.01 5.05
N TRP A 179 21.86 4.16 5.72
CA TRP A 179 22.01 5.47 5.08
C TRP A 179 23.31 5.58 4.27
N GLN A 180 24.40 4.96 4.74
CA GLN A 180 25.70 5.07 4.10
C GLN A 180 25.73 4.39 2.72
N ASP A 181 25.12 3.21 2.60
CA ASP A 181 25.02 2.50 1.33
C ASP A 181 24.10 3.24 0.36
N TYR A 182 23.00 3.80 0.89
CA TYR A 182 22.08 4.60 0.10
C TYR A 182 22.73 5.87 -0.46
N LEU A 183 23.50 6.58 0.36
CA LEU A 183 24.23 7.77 -0.06
C LEU A 183 25.36 7.44 -1.05
N LEU A 184 26.06 6.32 -0.85
CA LEU A 184 27.10 5.86 -1.79
C LEU A 184 26.51 5.52 -3.16
N TRP A 185 25.37 4.83 -3.19
CA TRP A 185 24.63 4.54 -4.43
C TRP A 185 24.17 5.83 -5.13
N GLY A 186 23.69 6.81 -4.35
CA GLY A 186 23.21 8.09 -4.87
C GLY A 186 24.27 9.17 -5.12
N GLN A 187 25.57 8.87 -4.92
CA GLN A 187 26.63 9.89 -4.95
C GLN A 187 26.73 10.69 -6.26
N SER A 188 26.35 10.08 -7.39
CA SER A 188 26.33 10.74 -8.71
C SER A 188 24.97 11.34 -9.05
N ARG A 189 23.95 11.12 -8.22
CA ARG A 189 22.56 11.56 -8.42
C ARG A 189 22.28 12.89 -7.74
N TRP A 190 22.90 13.14 -6.59
CA TRP A 190 22.60 14.29 -5.75
C TRP A 190 23.84 15.14 -5.47
N ALA A 191 23.63 16.44 -5.27
CA ALA A 191 24.69 17.33 -4.79
C ALA A 191 25.12 16.94 -3.36
N THR A 192 26.40 17.15 -3.03
CA THR A 192 26.96 16.79 -1.72
C THR A 192 26.25 17.46 -0.54
N ASP A 193 25.70 18.66 -0.75
CA ASP A 193 24.98 19.47 0.23
C ASP A 193 23.46 19.47 0.04
N ALA A 194 22.94 18.57 -0.82
CA ALA A 194 21.51 18.47 -1.07
C ALA A 194 20.74 18.17 0.24
N PRO A 195 19.67 18.92 0.54
CA PRO A 195 18.86 18.68 1.72
C PRO A 195 18.16 17.31 1.63
N VAL A 196 17.96 16.65 2.77
CA VAL A 196 17.26 15.35 2.83
C VAL A 196 15.82 15.55 3.29
N LEU A 197 14.87 14.96 2.56
CA LEU A 197 13.48 14.83 2.95
C LEU A 197 13.20 13.38 3.38
N ALA A 198 12.99 13.15 4.68
CA ALA A 198 12.64 11.82 5.17
C ALA A 198 11.14 11.57 5.02
N ILE A 199 10.76 10.39 4.51
CA ILE A 199 9.36 9.98 4.32
C ILE A 199 9.17 8.60 4.95
N ALA A 200 8.44 8.54 6.07
CA ALA A 200 8.10 7.27 6.72
C ALA A 200 6.89 6.63 6.04
N MET A 201 7.10 5.45 5.47
CA MET A 201 6.07 4.65 4.80
C MET A 201 5.86 3.28 5.47
N SER A 202 4.78 2.59 5.10
CA SER A 202 4.59 1.19 5.45
C SER A 202 5.36 0.29 4.48
N SER A 203 6.11 -0.70 4.98
CA SER A 203 6.74 -1.74 4.15
C SER A 203 5.73 -2.51 3.29
N SER A 204 4.44 -2.50 3.67
CA SER A 204 3.36 -3.09 2.88
C SER A 204 3.23 -2.50 1.47
N PHE A 205 3.65 -1.25 1.25
CA PHE A 205 3.64 -0.68 -0.10
C PHE A 205 4.65 -1.37 -1.01
N ILE A 206 5.81 -1.78 -0.48
CA ILE A 206 6.81 -2.57 -1.22
C ILE A 206 6.31 -4.00 -1.40
N SER A 207 5.88 -4.64 -0.30
CA SER A 207 5.45 -6.03 -0.34
C SER A 207 4.19 -6.25 -1.19
N ASN A 208 3.37 -5.21 -1.41
CA ASN A 208 2.23 -5.27 -2.33
C ASN A 208 2.54 -4.67 -3.72
N SER A 209 3.77 -4.22 -3.96
CA SER A 209 4.22 -3.54 -5.18
C SER A 209 3.43 -2.28 -5.52
N GLN A 210 2.93 -1.54 -4.52
CA GLN A 210 2.09 -0.34 -4.63
C GLN A 210 2.92 0.94 -4.40
N THR A 211 4.03 1.08 -5.11
CA THR A 211 5.04 2.12 -4.86
C THR A 211 4.85 3.39 -5.67
N GLN A 212 3.99 3.38 -6.69
CA GLN A 212 3.89 4.45 -7.69
C GLN A 212 3.82 5.86 -7.10
N PHE A 213 3.00 6.07 -6.07
CA PHE A 213 2.94 7.35 -5.35
C PHE A 213 4.31 7.81 -4.81
N TYR A 214 5.05 6.91 -4.16
CA TYR A 214 6.38 7.21 -3.64
C TYR A 214 7.37 7.45 -4.77
N ASP A 215 7.27 6.70 -5.87
CA ASP A 215 8.13 6.86 -7.05
C ASP A 215 7.96 8.26 -7.67
N GLU A 216 6.72 8.75 -7.78
CA GLU A 216 6.40 10.10 -8.25
C GLU A 216 6.90 11.18 -7.26
N LEU A 217 6.70 10.97 -5.96
CA LEU A 217 7.19 11.88 -4.92
C LEU A 217 8.72 11.97 -4.93
N MET A 218 9.42 10.84 -5.02
CA MET A 218 10.89 10.79 -5.08
C MET A 218 11.43 11.55 -6.28
N LYS A 219 10.89 11.30 -7.48
CA LYS A 219 11.26 12.04 -8.70
C LYS A 219 11.13 13.54 -8.50
N LYS A 220 10.04 13.98 -7.85
CA LYS A 220 9.79 15.39 -7.63
C LYS A 220 10.75 16.03 -6.61
N ILE A 221 11.16 15.28 -5.59
CA ILE A 221 12.17 15.71 -4.62
C ILE A 221 13.53 15.84 -5.29
N GLU A 222 13.93 14.85 -6.08
CA GLU A 222 15.19 14.87 -6.85
C GLU A 222 15.22 16.06 -7.83
N GLN A 223 14.12 16.30 -8.56
CA GLN A 223 13.99 17.45 -9.46
C GLN A 223 14.10 18.82 -8.76
N ALA A 224 13.70 18.89 -7.49
CA ALA A 224 13.85 20.10 -6.67
C ALA A 224 15.26 20.24 -6.06
N GLY A 225 16.15 19.27 -6.28
CA GLY A 225 17.52 19.25 -5.75
C GLY A 225 17.65 18.69 -4.34
N GLY A 226 16.66 17.93 -3.86
CA GLY A 226 16.73 17.23 -2.58
C GLY A 226 17.02 15.73 -2.72
N ILE A 227 17.38 15.11 -1.60
CA ILE A 227 17.53 13.66 -1.47
C ILE A 227 16.25 13.09 -0.86
N PRO A 228 15.50 12.24 -1.58
CA PRO A 228 14.39 11.53 -0.96
C PRO A 228 14.94 10.40 -0.08
N LEU A 229 14.53 10.35 1.18
CA LEU A 229 14.81 9.23 2.09
C LEU A 229 13.48 8.56 2.45
N VAL A 230 12.98 7.70 1.56
CA VAL A 230 11.74 6.93 1.78
C VAL A 230 12.08 5.66 2.54
N PHE A 231 11.52 5.48 3.75
CA PHE A 231 11.93 4.41 4.65
C PHE A 231 10.78 3.78 5.42
N TRP A 232 11.02 2.60 5.97
CA TRP A 232 10.19 1.98 7.00
C TRP A 232 11.06 1.52 8.17
N PHE A 233 10.42 1.19 9.29
CA PHE A 233 11.09 0.87 10.55
C PHE A 233 10.27 -0.10 11.39
N ASP A 234 10.92 -0.73 12.37
CA ASP A 234 10.22 -1.48 13.40
C ASP A 234 9.45 -0.53 14.32
N ARG A 235 8.12 -0.55 14.20
CA ARG A 235 7.20 0.31 14.94
C ARG A 235 7.22 0.05 16.45
N LEU A 236 7.70 -1.11 16.90
CA LEU A 236 7.80 -1.47 18.32
C LEU A 236 9.15 -1.07 18.91
N LYS A 237 10.18 -0.87 18.08
CA LYS A 237 11.49 -0.44 18.53
C LYS A 237 11.45 1.02 19.03
N PRO A 238 11.97 1.32 20.24
CA PRO A 238 11.97 2.68 20.78
C PRO A 238 12.71 3.71 19.94
N SER A 239 13.79 3.31 19.25
CA SER A 239 14.63 4.15 18.40
C SER A 239 14.40 3.91 16.90
N GLY A 240 13.29 3.27 16.52
CA GLY A 240 13.08 2.75 15.17
C GLY A 240 13.21 3.81 14.05
N ILE A 241 12.70 5.02 14.26
CA ILE A 241 12.82 6.11 13.28
C ILE A 241 14.23 6.68 13.30
N GLN A 242 14.74 6.98 14.50
CA GLN A 242 16.05 7.60 14.66
C GLN A 242 17.18 6.75 14.08
N ASP A 243 17.16 5.44 14.32
CA ASP A 243 18.19 4.52 13.84
C ASP A 243 18.34 4.57 12.31
N VAL A 244 17.25 4.85 11.59
CA VAL A 244 17.25 4.90 10.13
C VAL A 244 17.67 6.29 9.62
N ILE A 245 17.16 7.37 10.22
CA ILE A 245 17.25 8.70 9.59
C ILE A 245 18.18 9.70 10.29
N ALA A 246 18.62 9.46 11.53
CA ALA A 246 19.39 10.44 12.30
C ALA A 246 20.71 10.81 11.61
N ALA A 247 21.41 9.83 11.02
CA ALA A 247 22.65 10.05 10.29
C ALA A 247 22.47 10.94 9.05
N ALA A 248 21.28 10.92 8.43
CA ALA A 248 20.96 11.72 7.26
C ALA A 248 20.64 13.19 7.59
N LYS A 249 20.43 13.52 8.87
CA LYS A 249 20.08 14.87 9.36
C LYS A 249 19.00 15.56 8.52
N PRO A 250 17.83 14.94 8.32
CA PRO A 250 16.80 15.47 7.44
C PRO A 250 16.34 16.87 7.83
N VAL A 251 15.81 17.59 6.85
CA VAL A 251 15.22 18.91 7.06
C VAL A 251 13.83 18.79 7.69
N MET A 252 13.05 17.80 7.27
CA MET A 252 11.78 17.42 7.88
C MET A 252 11.53 15.93 7.71
N LEU A 253 10.57 15.42 8.47
CA LEU A 253 10.00 14.08 8.31
C LEU A 253 8.54 14.18 7.84
N VAL A 254 8.15 13.42 6.82
CA VAL A 254 6.77 13.25 6.39
C VAL A 254 6.29 11.87 6.82
N ASN A 255 5.26 11.79 7.65
CA ASN A 255 4.64 10.54 8.01
C ASN A 255 3.50 10.21 7.04
N THR A 256 3.62 9.11 6.29
CA THR A 256 2.56 8.59 5.40
C THR A 256 2.03 7.23 5.86
N THR A 257 2.34 6.83 7.11
CA THR A 257 1.95 5.54 7.68
C THR A 257 1.18 5.70 8.99
N HIS A 258 0.47 4.64 9.38
CA HIS A 258 -0.18 4.56 10.68
C HIS A 258 0.84 4.28 11.77
N MET A 259 1.38 5.35 12.36
CA MET A 259 2.27 5.28 13.50
C MET A 259 1.53 4.82 14.76
N ILE A 260 2.26 4.14 15.64
CA ILE A 260 1.78 3.64 16.92
C ILE A 260 2.80 3.98 18.01
N ALA A 261 2.45 3.68 19.27
CA ALA A 261 3.28 3.93 20.44
C ALA A 261 3.63 5.41 20.62
N GLY A 262 2.61 6.24 20.86
CA GLY A 262 2.72 7.70 20.91
C GLY A 262 3.83 8.24 21.80
N ASP A 263 3.98 7.71 23.02
CA ASP A 263 5.03 8.16 23.95
C ASP A 263 6.44 7.93 23.40
N ILE A 264 6.65 6.80 22.73
CA ILE A 264 7.90 6.48 22.04
C ILE A 264 8.12 7.48 20.89
N ARG A 265 7.11 7.67 20.04
CA ARG A 265 7.22 8.57 18.87
C ARG A 265 7.49 10.01 19.27
N GLN A 266 6.83 10.50 20.32
CA GLN A 266 7.10 11.83 20.88
C GLN A 266 8.55 11.99 21.34
N ALA A 267 9.09 10.99 22.05
CA ALA A 267 10.48 11.00 22.47
C ALA A 267 11.43 11.03 21.26
N GLU A 268 11.11 10.26 20.22
CA GLU A 268 11.90 10.26 18.99
C GLU A 268 11.90 11.61 18.29
N PHE A 269 10.71 12.23 18.11
CA PHE A 269 10.58 13.52 17.43
C PHE A 269 11.30 14.65 18.17
N ARG A 270 11.22 14.70 19.51
CA ARG A 270 11.96 15.69 20.31
C ARG A 270 13.47 15.59 20.14
N GLN A 271 14.00 14.38 19.97
CA GLN A 271 15.43 14.17 19.77
C GLN A 271 15.87 14.49 18.34
N LEU A 272 15.01 14.22 17.34
CA LEU A 272 15.28 14.58 15.95
C LEU A 272 15.28 16.10 15.75
N ASP A 273 14.43 16.83 16.49
CA ASP A 273 14.32 18.30 16.45
C ASP A 273 14.11 18.85 15.03
N ILE A 274 13.15 18.27 14.33
CA ILE A 274 12.74 18.65 12.97
C ILE A 274 11.22 18.71 12.87
N PRO A 275 10.66 19.49 11.93
CA PRO A 275 9.23 19.43 11.63
C PRO A 275 8.82 18.03 11.20
N VAL A 276 7.68 17.56 11.72
CA VAL A 276 7.08 16.28 11.33
C VAL A 276 5.71 16.54 10.74
N VAL A 277 5.54 16.27 9.45
CA VAL A 277 4.35 16.60 8.66
C VAL A 277 3.49 15.36 8.44
N ILE A 278 2.17 15.53 8.49
CA ILE A 278 1.21 14.46 8.19
C ILE A 278 0.96 14.40 6.68
N GLY A 279 1.29 13.27 6.05
CA GLY A 279 0.96 12.97 4.65
C GLY A 279 -0.14 11.91 4.56
N LEU A 280 -1.25 12.25 3.91
CA LEU A 280 -2.44 11.39 3.83
C LEU A 280 -2.66 10.87 2.41
N THR A 281 -3.29 9.70 2.32
CA THR A 281 -3.88 9.18 1.10
C THR A 281 -5.39 9.11 1.27
N SER A 282 -6.14 9.82 0.43
CA SER A 282 -7.60 9.71 0.36
C SER A 282 -7.98 8.33 -0.15
N ARG A 283 -8.71 7.56 0.66
CA ARG A 283 -9.26 6.26 0.28
C ARG A 283 -10.72 6.32 -0.16
N ASP A 284 -11.44 7.35 0.26
CA ASP A 284 -12.87 7.51 0.02
C ASP A 284 -13.18 8.23 -1.31
N TYR A 285 -12.22 8.98 -1.82
CA TYR A 285 -12.36 9.79 -3.03
C TYR A 285 -11.21 9.52 -3.98
N ASP A 286 -11.53 9.50 -5.28
CA ASP A 286 -10.57 9.71 -6.36
C ASP A 286 -10.10 11.18 -6.40
N ILE A 287 -9.16 11.53 -7.28
CA ILE A 287 -8.57 12.87 -7.29
C ILE A 287 -9.62 13.93 -7.66
N ALA A 288 -10.47 13.64 -8.65
CA ALA A 288 -11.47 14.59 -9.13
C ALA A 288 -12.53 14.87 -8.05
N SER A 289 -13.01 13.81 -7.38
CA SER A 289 -13.99 13.87 -6.30
C SER A 289 -13.40 14.53 -5.05
N TRP A 290 -12.12 14.26 -4.72
CA TRP A 290 -11.44 14.90 -3.60
C TRP A 290 -11.36 16.42 -3.77
N ARG A 291 -11.05 16.91 -4.98
CA ARG A 291 -11.02 18.35 -5.28
C ARG A 291 -12.37 19.04 -5.14
N GLN A 292 -13.46 18.30 -5.31
CA GLN A 292 -14.83 18.81 -5.19
C GLN A 292 -15.44 18.54 -3.81
N ALA A 293 -14.76 17.76 -2.96
CA ALA A 293 -15.27 17.39 -1.66
C ALA A 293 -15.35 18.63 -0.76
N GLU A 294 -16.51 18.84 -0.14
CA GLU A 294 -16.70 19.89 0.88
C GLU A 294 -15.72 19.69 2.05
N LYS A 295 -15.40 18.43 2.35
CA LYS A 295 -14.44 18.01 3.36
C LYS A 295 -13.32 17.24 2.68
N GLY A 296 -12.12 17.80 2.65
CA GLY A 296 -10.94 17.13 2.05
C GLY A 296 -10.44 15.91 2.82
N ILE A 297 -10.85 15.73 4.08
CA ILE A 297 -10.49 14.57 4.92
C ILE A 297 -11.76 14.11 5.67
N PRO A 298 -12.23 12.86 5.46
CA PRO A 298 -13.38 12.32 6.18
C PRO A 298 -13.13 12.16 7.68
N ALA A 299 -14.20 12.30 8.49
CA ALA A 299 -14.11 12.33 9.96
C ALA A 299 -13.42 11.09 10.57
N HIS A 300 -13.66 9.90 10.01
CA HIS A 300 -13.02 8.67 10.49
C HIS A 300 -11.49 8.68 10.24
N THR A 301 -11.05 9.22 9.10
CA THR A 301 -9.64 9.40 8.77
C THR A 301 -9.02 10.49 9.64
N THR A 302 -9.73 11.60 9.87
CA THR A 302 -9.29 12.67 10.79
C THR A 302 -9.01 12.12 12.19
N ALA A 303 -9.92 11.33 12.76
CA ALA A 303 -9.76 10.80 14.10
C ALA A 303 -8.49 9.94 14.25
N ALA A 304 -8.21 9.07 13.27
CA ALA A 304 -7.11 8.11 13.34
C ALA A 304 -5.76 8.67 12.85
N MET A 305 -5.77 9.44 11.77
CA MET A 305 -4.56 9.85 11.03
C MET A 305 -4.17 11.31 11.23
N VAL A 306 -5.04 12.13 11.86
CA VAL A 306 -4.76 13.55 12.12
C VAL A 306 -4.72 13.81 13.62
N THR A 307 -5.84 13.65 14.32
CA THR A 307 -5.97 14.04 15.74
C THR A 307 -4.99 13.29 16.66
N ILE A 308 -4.82 11.98 16.47
CA ILE A 308 -3.88 11.19 17.27
C ILE A 308 -2.43 11.62 16.98
N PRO A 309 -1.94 11.66 15.73
CA PRO A 309 -0.59 12.14 15.44
C PRO A 309 -0.33 13.61 15.85
N GLU A 310 -1.32 14.50 15.76
CA GLU A 310 -1.21 15.88 16.24
C GLU A 310 -0.91 15.94 17.74
N SER A 311 -1.52 15.05 18.54
CA SER A 311 -1.21 14.94 19.97
C SER A 311 0.25 14.54 20.26
N TRP A 312 0.98 14.04 19.25
CA TRP A 312 2.39 13.68 19.34
C TRP A 312 3.32 14.75 18.77
N GLY A 313 2.78 15.85 18.23
CA GLY A 313 3.53 16.96 17.65
C GLY A 313 3.69 16.91 16.14
N LEU A 314 2.99 16.01 15.43
CA LEU A 314 2.90 16.12 13.97
C LEU A 314 1.98 17.27 13.58
N SER A 315 2.25 17.93 12.45
CA SER A 315 1.49 19.09 12.01
C SER A 315 1.20 19.08 10.50
N ASP A 316 0.48 20.12 10.06
CA ASP A 316 0.30 20.52 8.68
C ASP A 316 -0.15 19.41 7.72
N PRO A 317 -1.29 18.75 7.99
CA PRO A 317 -1.78 17.65 7.19
C PRO A 317 -1.98 18.03 5.73
N LEU A 318 -1.44 17.19 4.84
CA LEU A 318 -1.60 17.29 3.39
C LEU A 318 -2.16 15.98 2.84
N VAL A 319 -3.13 16.07 1.93
CA VAL A 319 -3.62 14.90 1.20
C VAL A 319 -2.77 14.75 -0.05
N LEU A 320 -1.75 13.90 0.01
CA LEU A 320 -0.74 13.78 -1.05
C LEU A 320 -1.19 12.88 -2.20
N ALA A 321 -2.11 11.96 -1.94
CA ALA A 321 -2.59 11.00 -2.92
C ALA A 321 -4.07 10.69 -2.73
N ALA A 322 -4.70 10.17 -3.77
CA ALA A 322 -6.05 9.62 -3.74
C ALA A 322 -6.08 8.27 -4.46
N LEU A 323 -7.07 7.42 -4.16
CA LEU A 323 -7.22 6.16 -4.87
C LEU A 323 -7.82 6.40 -6.26
N GLU A 324 -7.06 6.04 -7.28
CA GLU A 324 -7.47 6.03 -8.69
C GLU A 324 -7.36 4.59 -9.18
N GLU A 325 -8.46 4.02 -9.66
CA GLU A 325 -8.52 2.61 -10.10
C GLU A 325 -8.01 1.61 -9.04
N GLY A 326 -8.14 1.96 -7.76
CA GLY A 326 -7.70 1.14 -6.63
C GLY A 326 -6.20 1.23 -6.31
N GLU A 327 -5.46 2.15 -6.93
CA GLU A 327 -4.07 2.49 -6.61
C GLU A 327 -3.94 3.90 -6.03
N PRO A 328 -3.06 4.13 -5.04
CA PRO A 328 -2.70 5.49 -4.64
C PRO A 328 -1.99 6.23 -5.77
N LYS A 329 -2.62 7.30 -6.27
CA LYS A 329 -2.05 8.20 -7.27
C LYS A 329 -1.82 9.58 -6.66
N ALA A 330 -0.67 10.18 -6.98
CA ALA A 330 -0.30 11.48 -6.44
C ALA A 330 -1.26 12.59 -6.91
N ILE A 331 -1.49 13.56 -6.03
CA ILE A 331 -2.20 14.81 -6.34
C ILE A 331 -1.13 15.87 -6.63
N PRO A 332 -0.89 16.25 -7.91
CA PRO A 332 0.31 17.01 -8.30
C PRO A 332 0.51 18.30 -7.50
N GLU A 333 -0.55 19.08 -7.31
CA GLU A 333 -0.50 20.34 -6.57
C GLU A 333 -0.17 20.15 -5.08
N GLN A 334 -0.51 19.01 -4.49
CA GLN A 334 -0.21 18.70 -3.09
C GLN A 334 1.26 18.27 -2.92
N LEU A 335 1.81 17.57 -3.91
CA LEU A 335 3.23 17.29 -4.01
C LEU A 335 4.05 18.58 -4.23
N ASP A 336 3.53 19.53 -5.03
CA ASP A 336 4.12 20.86 -5.18
C ASP A 336 4.18 21.60 -3.85
N LEU A 337 3.10 21.61 -3.08
CA LEU A 337 3.06 22.23 -1.75
C LEU A 337 4.06 21.58 -0.79
N LEU A 338 4.11 20.24 -0.74
CA LEU A 338 5.03 19.52 0.14
C LEU A 338 6.49 19.81 -0.21
N VAL A 339 6.87 19.65 -1.48
CA VAL A 339 8.26 19.86 -1.94
C VAL A 339 8.66 21.33 -1.83
N GLY A 340 7.75 22.27 -2.14
CA GLY A 340 7.99 23.69 -1.95
C GLY A 340 8.24 24.05 -0.48
N ARG A 341 7.44 23.50 0.45
CA ARG A 341 7.65 23.63 1.89
C ARG A 341 9.00 23.06 2.31
N PHE A 342 9.37 21.89 1.79
CA PHE A 342 10.67 21.26 2.05
C PHE A 342 11.84 22.13 1.64
N MET A 343 11.84 22.67 0.42
CA MET A 343 12.91 23.55 -0.03
C MET A 343 12.94 24.87 0.76
N ALA A 344 11.78 25.41 1.15
CA ALA A 344 11.72 26.59 2.01
C ALA A 344 12.29 26.34 3.40
N MET A 345 11.99 25.18 4.01
CA MET A 345 12.57 24.77 5.30
C MET A 345 14.07 24.52 5.22
N ALA A 346 14.54 23.91 4.12
CA ALA A 346 15.96 23.69 3.88
C ALA A 346 16.71 25.02 3.81
N LYS A 347 16.18 25.96 3.04
CA LYS A 347 16.70 27.32 2.97
C LYS A 347 16.71 28.00 4.34
N LEU A 348 15.61 27.93 5.09
CA LEU A 348 15.52 28.53 6.42
C LEU A 348 16.57 27.97 7.38
N LYS A 349 16.80 26.65 7.37
CA LYS A 349 17.79 25.97 8.23
C LYS A 349 19.24 26.35 7.90
N GLN A 350 19.52 26.64 6.63
CA GLN A 350 20.87 27.03 6.17
C GLN A 350 21.12 28.54 6.24
N GLN A 351 20.08 29.37 6.28
CA GLN A 351 20.19 30.82 6.18
C GLN A 351 20.71 31.44 7.49
N PRO A 352 21.70 32.35 7.43
CA PRO A 352 22.14 33.09 8.61
C PRO A 352 20.99 33.89 9.23
N VAL A 353 20.91 33.92 10.56
CA VAL A 353 19.85 34.65 11.29
C VAL A 353 19.70 36.09 10.83
N ALA A 354 20.81 36.78 10.53
CA ALA A 354 20.80 38.17 10.06
C ALA A 354 20.13 38.36 8.68
N GLN A 355 20.00 37.29 7.90
CA GLN A 355 19.33 37.31 6.61
C GLN A 355 17.88 36.81 6.70
N THR A 356 17.49 36.15 7.79
CA THR A 356 16.15 35.62 7.99
C THR A 356 15.14 36.75 8.13
N ARG A 357 14.08 36.70 7.32
CA ARG A 357 13.01 37.71 7.32
C ARG A 357 11.75 37.11 7.95
N LEU A 358 11.28 37.73 9.03
CA LEU A 358 10.05 37.34 9.72
C LEU A 358 8.90 38.25 9.29
N ALA A 359 7.77 37.66 8.91
CA ALA A 359 6.51 38.38 8.71
C ALA A 359 5.58 38.08 9.89
N LEU A 360 5.11 39.14 10.56
CA LEU A 360 4.11 39.04 11.64
C LEU A 360 2.76 39.54 11.11
N MET A 361 1.75 38.69 11.15
CA MET A 361 0.39 39.02 10.72
C MET A 361 -0.51 39.17 11.94
N PHE A 362 -1.28 40.25 12.00
CA PHE A 362 -2.28 40.49 13.03
C PHE A 362 -3.66 40.68 12.40
N TRP A 363 -4.67 40.10 13.03
CA TRP A 363 -6.06 40.22 12.61
C TRP A 363 -6.80 41.21 13.52
N ASN A 364 -7.47 42.19 12.94
CA ASN A 364 -8.23 43.21 13.68
C ASN A 364 -9.56 43.48 12.97
N SER A 365 -10.57 42.67 13.28
CA SER A 365 -11.91 42.81 12.71
C SER A 365 -13.02 42.60 13.77
N PRO A 366 -13.95 43.56 13.93
CA PRO A 366 -13.95 44.90 13.32
C PRO A 366 -12.79 45.75 13.85
N SER A 367 -12.30 46.71 13.06
CA SER A 367 -11.13 47.51 13.43
C SER A 367 -11.33 48.27 14.74
N GLY A 368 -10.36 48.17 15.64
CA GLY A 368 -10.33 48.92 16.89
C GLY A 368 -9.19 48.49 17.80
N GLU A 369 -8.66 49.42 18.61
CA GLU A 369 -7.59 49.14 19.57
C GLU A 369 -8.03 48.10 20.62
N LYS A 370 -9.30 48.14 21.02
CA LYS A 370 -9.91 47.17 21.95
C LYS A 370 -10.20 45.80 21.32
N ASN A 371 -10.08 45.68 20.00
CA ASN A 371 -10.42 44.47 19.25
C ASN A 371 -9.17 43.71 18.78
N LEU A 372 -7.98 44.23 19.07
CA LEU A 372 -6.72 43.52 18.86
C LEU A 372 -6.63 42.40 19.91
N SER A 373 -6.94 41.17 19.51
CA SER A 373 -6.92 40.02 20.41
C SER A 373 -6.31 38.81 19.71
N ALA A 374 -5.75 37.88 20.49
CA ALA A 374 -5.48 36.50 20.10
C ALA A 374 -6.34 35.64 21.02
N SER A 375 -7.30 34.90 20.46
CA SER A 375 -8.23 34.04 21.19
C SER A 375 -7.63 32.68 21.51
#